data_AF-A0A0H1BFF5-F1
#
_entry.id   AF-A0A0H1BFF5-F1
#
_cell.length_a   1.000
_cell.length_b   1.000
_cell.length_c   1.000
_cell.angle_alpha   90.00
_cell.angle_beta   90.00
_cell.angle_gamma   90.00
#
_symmetry.space_group_name_H-M   'P 1'
#
loop_
_entity.id
_entity.type
_entity.pdbx_description
1 polymer ?
#
loop_
_entity_poly.entity_id
_entity_poly.type
_entity_poly.pdbx_seq_one_letter_code
_entity_poly.pdbx_strand_id
1 'polypeptide(L)' 'MKAVVVLFSFLAAVALAAPSTIDSRSDTEPAMVNAAGEVVPFDPAGVVVKG' A
#
# COMPACT_ATOMS: atom_id res chain seq x y z
N MET A 1 4.29 -37.74 -14.24
CA MET A 1 4.70 -36.51 -14.97
C MET A 1 3.53 -35.70 -15.51
N LYS A 2 2.54 -36.30 -16.21
CA LYS A 2 1.38 -35.56 -16.76
C LYS A 2 0.56 -34.78 -15.70
N ALA A 3 0.30 -35.39 -14.53
CA ALA A 3 -0.45 -34.75 -13.45
C ALA A 3 0.26 -33.52 -12.86
N VAL A 4 1.59 -33.53 -12.83
CA VAL A 4 2.40 -32.43 -12.30
C VAL A 4 2.30 -31.22 -13.23
N VAL A 5 2.41 -31.45 -14.54
CA VAL A 5 2.28 -30.38 -15.56
C VAL A 5 0.90 -29.71 -15.49
N VAL A 6 -0.16 -30.51 -15.33
CA VAL A 6 -1.52 -29.99 -15.19
C VAL A 6 -1.67 -29.12 -13.95
N LEU A 7 -1.17 -29.58 -12.80
CA LEU A 7 -1.19 -28.82 -11.55
C LEU A 7 -0.47 -27.46 -11.67
N PHE A 8 0.74 -27.46 -12.25
CA PHE A 8 1.49 -26.21 -12.46
C PHE A 8 0.81 -25.26 -13.44
N SER A 9 0.12 -25.79 -14.46
CA SER A 9 -0.63 -24.97 -15.44
C SER A 9 -1.79 -24.23 -14.77
N PHE A 10 -2.53 -24.90 -13.89
CA PHE A 10 -3.62 -24.27 -13.12
C PHE A 10 -3.09 -23.26 -12.09
N LEU A 11 -1.98 -23.57 -11.42
CA LEU A 11 -1.38 -22.68 -10.43
C LEU A 11 -0.87 -21.37 -11.08
N ALA A 12 -0.27 -21.46 -12.26
CA ALA A 12 0.18 -20.29 -13.03
C ALA A 12 -0.99 -19.39 -13.45
N ALA A 13 -2.12 -19.97 -13.86
CA ALA A 13 -3.32 -19.22 -14.22
C ALA A 13 -3.90 -18.44 -13.03
N VAL A 14 -3.90 -19.03 -11.83
CA VAL A 14 -4.38 -18.38 -10.60
C VAL A 14 -3.43 -17.26 -10.16
N ALA A 15 -2.11 -17.45 -10.31
CA ALA A 15 -1.12 -16.43 -9.96
C ALA A 15 -1.21 -15.17 -10.86
N LEU A 16 -1.57 -15.34 -12.15
CA LEU A 16 -1.75 -14.24 -13.09
C LEU A 16 -3.12 -13.54 -12.94
N ALA A 17 -4.14 -14.26 -12.48
CA ALA A 17 -5.47 -13.71 -12.21
C ALA A 17 -5.61 -13.13 -10.80
N ALA A 18 -4.60 -13.29 -9.94
CA ALA A 18 -4.58 -12.63 -8.65
C ALA A 18 -4.56 -11.11 -8.88
N PRO A 19 -5.53 -10.35 -8.35
CA PRO A 19 -5.53 -8.91 -8.47
C PRO A 19 -4.22 -8.37 -7.88
N SER A 20 -3.31 -7.91 -8.73
CA SER A 20 -2.08 -7.23 -8.30
C SER A 20 -2.35 -5.77 -7.90
N THR A 21 -3.63 -5.40 -7.81
CA THR A 21 -4.07 -4.12 -7.30
C THR A 21 -3.79 -4.10 -5.81
N ILE A 22 -2.58 -3.69 -5.46
CA ILE A 22 -2.38 -2.93 -4.23
C ILE A 22 -3.34 -1.76 -4.37
N ASP A 23 -4.50 -1.88 -3.73
CA ASP A 23 -5.33 -0.73 -3.44
C ASP A 23 -4.43 0.20 -2.64
N SER A 24 -3.96 1.27 -3.27
CA SER A 24 -3.23 2.33 -2.61
C SER A 24 -4.20 2.98 -1.65
N ARG A 25 -4.41 2.36 -0.49
CA ARG A 25 -5.00 2.97 0.69
C ARG A 25 -4.07 4.11 1.11
N SER A 26 -4.23 5.23 0.41
CA SER A 26 -3.66 6.54 0.72
C SER A 26 -4.09 7.00 2.13
N ASP A 27 -5.12 6.37 2.70
CA ASP A 27 -5.55 6.47 4.10
C ASP A 27 -4.44 6.23 5.15
N THR A 28 -3.27 5.73 4.75
CA THR A 28 -2.11 5.52 5.64
C THR A 28 -0.98 6.52 5.47
N GLU A 29 -1.13 7.51 4.59
CA GLU A 29 -0.16 8.61 4.53
C GLU A 29 -0.26 9.46 5.81
N PRO A 30 0.86 9.74 6.48
CA PRO A 30 0.84 10.53 7.71
C PRO A 30 0.37 11.96 7.42
N ALA A 31 -0.84 12.28 7.87
CA ALA A 31 -1.36 13.65 7.84
C ALA A 31 -0.81 14.46 9.02
N MET A 32 -0.47 15.73 8.77
CA MET A 32 -0.14 16.65 9.85
C MET A 32 -1.43 16.98 10.61
N VAL A 33 -1.43 16.73 11.92
CA VAL A 33 -2.59 16.95 12.79
C VAL A 33 -2.28 18.00 13.86
N ASN A 34 -3.29 18.78 14.25
CA ASN A 34 -3.18 19.68 15.39
C ASN A 34 -3.40 18.93 16.73
N ALA A 35 -3.29 19.63 17.85
CA ALA A 35 -3.51 19.05 19.18
C ALA A 35 -4.92 18.52 19.42
N ALA A 36 -5.91 18.95 18.62
CA ALA A 36 -7.28 18.46 18.65
C ALA A 36 -7.50 17.24 17.71
N GLY A 37 -6.47 16.81 16.98
CA GLY A 37 -6.54 15.68 16.05
C GLY A 37 -7.09 16.03 14.67
N GLU A 38 -7.23 17.32 14.35
CA GLU A 38 -7.72 17.78 13.04
C GLU A 38 -6.59 17.83 12.03
N VAL A 39 -6.85 17.42 10.79
CA VAL A 39 -5.90 17.51 9.68
C VAL A 39 -5.69 18.97 9.32
N VAL A 40 -4.43 19.40 9.33
CA VAL A 40 -4.03 20.79 9.03
C VAL A 40 -3.11 20.85 7.81
N PRO A 41 -3.15 21.96 7.03
CA PRO A 41 -2.20 22.19 5.95
C PRO A 41 -0.77 22.20 6.47
N PHE A 42 0.17 21.67 5.68
CA PHE A 42 1.58 21.68 6.02
C PHE A 42 2.11 23.10 6.27
N ASP A 43 2.70 23.32 7.45
CA ASP A 43 3.33 24.58 7.84
C ASP A 43 4.85 24.39 7.91
N PRO A 44 5.60 24.85 6.89
CA PRO A 44 7.06 24.70 6.86
C PRO A 44 7.77 25.51 7.96
N ALA A 45 7.14 26.55 8.52
CA ALA A 45 7.77 27.38 9.54
C ALA A 45 7.82 26.72 10.92
N GLY A 46 6.90 25.78 11.19
CA GLY A 46 6.84 24.99 12.42
C GLY A 46 7.71 23.73 12.40
N VAL A 47 8.36 23.40 11.28
CA VAL A 47 9.15 22.17 11.14
C VAL A 47 10.52 22.35 11.79
N VAL A 48 10.70 21.76 12.97
CA VAL A 48 12.01 21.68 13.62
C VAL A 48 12.83 20.57 12.97
N VAL A 49 13.75 20.93 12.08
CA VAL A 49 14.73 19.97 11.54
C VAL A 49 15.74 19.67 12.63
N LYS A 50 15.78 18.42 13.10
CA LYS A 50 16.77 17.97 14.08
C LYS A 50 18.15 17.92 13.41
N GLY A 51 19.00 18.87 13.75
CA GLY A 51 20.43 18.87 13.41
C GLY A 51 21.25 17.94 14.28
#